data_AF-A0A7R9LZU6-F1
#
_entry.id   AF-A0A7R9LZU6-F1
#
_cell.length_a   1.000
_cell.length_b   1.000
_cell.length_c   1.000
_cell.angle_alpha   90.00
_cell.angle_beta   90.00
_cell.angle_gamma   90.00
#
_symmetry.space_group_name_H-M   'P 1'
#
loop_
_entity.id
_entity.type
_entity.pdbx_description
1 polymer ?
#
loop_
_entity_poly.entity_id
_entity_poly.type
_entity_poly.pdbx_seq_one_letter_code
_entity_poly.pdbx_strand_id
1 'polypeptide(L)'
;FVSLIVSLFQLDLEMSFTTPDAVMSLIEQLIQFCWPFTEENICIPFQRMSYSDAIQHYGTDKPDLRSDLRLKSIDLNQINGSSDKSCLTLVVSQQNSEVNQKLHNFMNSMEVTKRVMNF
;
A
#
# COMPACT_ATOMS: atom_id res chain seq x y z
N PHE A 1 -19.13 -15.11 -35.20
CA PHE A 1 -18.87 -14.13 -34.13
C PHE A 1 -17.36 -14.03 -33.94
N VAL A 2 -16.72 -13.02 -34.52
CA VAL A 2 -15.29 -12.77 -34.35
C VAL A 2 -15.14 -11.97 -33.07
N SER A 3 -14.72 -12.63 -31.99
CA SER A 3 -14.23 -11.91 -30.80
C SER A 3 -12.80 -11.50 -31.10
N LEU A 4 -12.62 -10.21 -31.35
CA LEU A 4 -11.32 -9.58 -31.51
C LEU A 4 -10.62 -9.60 -30.15
N ILE A 5 -9.79 -10.61 -29.87
CA ILE A 5 -8.85 -10.53 -28.76
C ILE A 5 -7.64 -9.76 -29.30
N VAL A 6 -7.50 -8.51 -28.88
CA VAL A 6 -6.24 -7.77 -28.96
C VAL A 6 -5.20 -8.60 -28.20
N SER A 7 -4.26 -9.23 -28.91
CA SER A 7 -3.35 -10.22 -28.30
C SER A 7 -2.34 -9.53 -27.38
N LEU A 8 -2.54 -9.67 -26.08
CA LEU A 8 -1.54 -9.38 -25.05
C LEU A 8 -0.56 -10.55 -25.01
N PHE A 9 0.75 -10.28 -24.96
CA PHE A 9 1.77 -11.33 -24.79
C PHE A 9 1.89 -11.67 -23.30
N GLN A 10 1.79 -12.95 -22.96
CA GLN A 10 1.95 -13.46 -21.61
C GLN A 10 3.07 -14.51 -21.60
N LEU A 11 3.89 -14.48 -20.55
CA LEU A 11 4.88 -15.51 -20.26
C LEU A 11 4.27 -16.47 -19.24
N ASP A 12 3.98 -17.70 -19.66
CA ASP A 12 3.42 -18.75 -18.81
C ASP A 12 4.53 -19.72 -18.37
N LEU A 13 4.59 -20.02 -17.07
CA LEU A 13 5.65 -20.82 -16.44
C LEU A 13 5.03 -21.79 -15.43
N GLU A 14 5.35 -23.08 -15.57
CA GLU A 14 4.85 -24.14 -14.70
C GLU A 14 6.01 -24.93 -14.08
N MET A 15 5.92 -25.26 -12.80
CA MET A 15 6.97 -25.96 -12.05
C MET A 15 6.40 -27.10 -11.19
N SER A 16 7.01 -28.28 -11.25
CA SER A 16 6.62 -29.44 -10.46
C SER A 16 7.44 -29.57 -9.17
N PHE A 17 6.82 -30.07 -8.10
CA PHE A 17 7.48 -30.33 -6.80
C PHE A 17 8.21 -29.12 -6.19
N THR A 18 7.68 -27.91 -6.41
CA THR A 18 8.28 -26.65 -5.95
C THR A 18 7.58 -26.09 -4.71
N THR A 19 8.15 -25.03 -4.13
CA THR A 19 7.54 -24.24 -3.04
C THR A 19 7.21 -22.83 -3.56
N PRO A 20 6.26 -22.11 -2.93
CA PRO A 20 5.96 -20.73 -3.31
C PRO A 20 7.19 -19.81 -3.31
N ASP A 21 8.07 -19.97 -2.33
CA ASP A 21 9.31 -19.19 -2.23
C ASP A 21 10.28 -19.44 -3.39
N ALA A 22 10.39 -20.70 -3.83
CA ALA A 22 11.23 -21.04 -4.98
C ALA A 22 10.67 -20.45 -6.29
N VAL A 23 9.35 -20.48 -6.48
CA VAL A 23 8.70 -19.84 -7.63
C VAL A 23 8.94 -18.33 -7.60
N MET A 24 8.73 -17.67 -6.46
CA MET A 24 8.96 -16.23 -6.33
C MET A 24 10.43 -15.88 -6.63
N SER A 25 11.38 -16.64 -6.10
CA SER A 25 12.81 -16.39 -6.34
C SER A 25 13.19 -16.55 -7.82
N LEU A 26 12.61 -17.53 -8.53
CA LEU A 26 12.81 -17.69 -9.97
C LEU A 26 12.29 -16.46 -10.74
N ILE A 27 11.10 -15.98 -10.40
CA ILE A 27 10.51 -14.80 -11.03
C ILE A 27 11.33 -13.53 -10.75
N GLU A 28 11.81 -13.34 -9.51
CA GLU A 28 12.69 -12.23 -9.15
C GLU A 28 13.99 -12.23 -9.97
N GLN A 29 14.63 -13.40 -10.12
CA GLN A 29 15.83 -13.56 -10.94
C GLN A 29 15.56 -13.31 -12.42
N LEU A 30 14.43 -13.78 -12.93
CA LEU A 30 14.01 -13.54 -14.32
C LEU A 30 13.80 -12.05 -14.59
N ILE A 31 13.12 -11.35 -13.67
CA ILE A 31 12.90 -9.90 -13.78
C ILE A 31 14.25 -9.16 -13.73
N GLN A 32 15.16 -9.54 -12.85
CA GLN A 32 16.51 -8.99 -12.79
C GLN A 32 17.31 -9.22 -14.08
N PHE A 33 17.23 -10.43 -14.65
CA PHE A 33 17.91 -10.77 -15.90
C PHE A 33 17.37 -9.97 -17.10
N CYS A 34 16.06 -9.75 -17.16
CA CYS A 34 15.40 -8.99 -18.22
C CYS A 34 15.42 -7.47 -17.99
N TRP A 35 15.93 -7.00 -16.85
CA TRP A 35 15.89 -5.58 -16.50
C TRP A 35 16.73 -4.75 -17.48
N PRO A 36 16.22 -3.62 -18.00
CA PRO A 36 16.96 -2.81 -18.96
C PRO A 36 18.29 -2.29 -18.40
N PHE A 37 19.37 -2.41 -19.15
CA PHE A 37 20.69 -1.88 -18.76
C PHE A 37 20.74 -0.35 -18.66
N THR A 38 19.73 0.35 -19.17
CA THR A 38 19.61 1.81 -19.12
C THR A 38 19.05 2.32 -17.79
N GLU A 39 18.50 1.43 -16.98
CA GLU A 39 17.89 1.75 -15.69
C GLU A 39 18.82 1.37 -14.53
N GLU A 40 18.54 1.90 -13.33
CA GLU A 40 19.25 1.47 -12.13
C GLU A 40 19.05 -0.03 -11.87
N ASN A 41 20.09 -0.68 -11.35
CA ASN A 41 20.02 -2.10 -11.01
C ASN A 41 18.96 -2.34 -9.93
N ILE A 42 18.09 -3.31 -10.18
CA ILE A 42 17.11 -3.75 -9.19
C ILE A 42 17.72 -4.70 -8.16
N CYS A 43 17.41 -4.44 -6.89
CA CYS A 43 17.80 -5.28 -5.77
C CYS A 43 16.77 -6.39 -5.55
N ILE A 44 17.25 -7.63 -5.41
CA ILE A 44 16.48 -8.79 -4.97
C ILE A 44 16.99 -9.26 -3.60
N PRO A 45 16.14 -9.85 -2.73
CA PRO A 45 14.73 -10.17 -2.95
C PRO A 45 13.82 -8.93 -2.93
N PHE A 46 12.68 -9.00 -3.60
CA PHE A 46 11.71 -7.91 -3.56
C PHE A 46 10.99 -7.86 -2.21
N GLN A 47 10.55 -6.66 -1.82
CA GLN A 47 9.77 -6.48 -0.60
C GLN A 47 8.46 -7.26 -0.71
N ARG A 48 8.13 -8.00 0.36
CA ARG A 48 6.86 -8.73 0.49
C ARG A 48 5.95 -8.03 1.48
N MET A 49 4.65 -8.09 1.20
CA MET A 49 3.61 -7.52 2.03
C MET A 49 2.43 -8.48 2.03
N SER A 50 1.81 -8.69 3.19
CA SER A 50 0.58 -9.48 3.25
C SER A 50 -0.57 -8.68 2.61
N TYR A 51 -1.57 -9.37 2.09
CA TYR A 51 -2.77 -8.72 1.56
C TYR A 51 -3.44 -7.83 2.60
N SER A 52 -3.54 -8.27 3.85
CA SER A 52 -4.11 -7.48 4.95
C SER A 52 -3.34 -6.18 5.17
N ASP A 53 -2.01 -6.22 5.15
CA ASP A 53 -1.18 -5.03 5.33
C ASP A 53 -1.33 -4.07 4.14
N ALA A 54 -1.41 -4.61 2.91
CA ALA A 54 -1.60 -3.80 1.70
C ALA A 54 -2.94 -3.05 1.74
N ILE A 55 -4.03 -3.74 2.08
CA ILE A 55 -5.35 -3.12 2.22
C ILE A 55 -5.38 -2.13 3.39
N GLN A 56 -4.80 -2.48 4.54
CA GLN A 56 -4.80 -1.62 5.72
C GLN A 56 -4.00 -0.33 5.49
N HIS A 57 -2.83 -0.42 4.85
CA HIS A 57 -1.90 0.71 4.70
C HIS A 57 -2.05 1.45 3.37
N TYR A 58 -2.64 0.86 2.34
CA TYR A 58 -2.71 1.48 1.01
C TYR A 58 -4.09 1.37 0.36
N GLY A 59 -5.00 0.55 0.89
CA GLY A 59 -6.37 0.41 0.37
C GLY A 59 -6.44 -0.33 -0.97
N THR A 60 -5.32 -0.90 -1.42
CA THR A 60 -5.18 -1.62 -2.68
C THR A 60 -4.17 -2.76 -2.51
N ASP A 61 -4.37 -3.85 -3.25
CA ASP A 61 -3.45 -4.98 -3.33
C ASP A 61 -2.24 -4.70 -4.24
N LYS A 62 -2.26 -3.59 -4.97
CA LYS A 62 -1.19 -3.13 -5.87
C LYS A 62 -0.74 -1.71 -5.48
N PRO A 63 -0.16 -1.52 -4.28
CA PRO A 63 0.24 -0.20 -3.82
C PRO A 63 1.44 0.32 -4.61
N ASP A 64 1.42 1.61 -4.95
CA ASP A 64 2.63 2.30 -5.41
C ASP A 64 3.51 2.64 -4.20
N LEU A 65 4.56 1.83 -3.99
CA LEU A 65 5.48 1.97 -2.86
C LEU A 65 6.53 3.07 -3.07
N ARG A 66 6.56 3.72 -4.24
CA ARG A 66 7.45 4.87 -4.49
C ARG A 66 6.95 6.12 -3.80
N SER A 67 5.66 6.17 -3.46
CA SER A 67 5.02 7.26 -2.74
C SER A 67 5.00 6.98 -1.24
N ASP A 68 5.33 7.97 -0.41
CA ASP A 68 5.25 7.85 1.05
C ASP A 68 3.83 8.02 1.63
N LEU A 69 2.81 7.83 0.79
CA LEU A 69 1.42 7.97 1.17
C LEU A 69 0.93 6.66 1.79
N ARG A 70 0.50 6.72 3.05
CA ARG A 70 -0.10 5.59 3.76
C ARG A 70 -1.44 5.97 4.36
N LEU A 71 -2.35 5.02 4.38
CA LEU A 71 -3.62 5.09 5.08
C LEU A 71 -3.39 4.88 6.58
N LYS A 72 -4.06 5.72 7.37
CA LYS A 72 -4.14 5.56 8.82
C LYS A 72 -5.62 5.53 9.22
N SER A 73 -6.04 4.41 9.80
CA SER A 73 -7.36 4.26 10.39
C SER A 73 -7.41 5.00 11.72
N ILE A 74 -8.49 5.74 11.96
CA ILE A 74 -8.76 6.40 13.23
C ILE A 74 -10.06 5.83 13.79
N ASP A 75 -9.98 5.20 14.97
CA ASP A 75 -11.15 4.63 15.63
C ASP A 75 -11.99 5.72 16.28
N LEU A 76 -13.15 6.03 15.71
CA LEU A 76 -14.08 7.02 16.28
C LEU A 76 -14.71 6.57 17.62
N ASN A 77 -14.63 5.29 17.98
CA ASN A 77 -15.08 4.80 19.29
C ASN A 77 -14.22 5.34 20.44
N GLN A 78 -12.97 5.71 20.17
CA GLN A 78 -12.13 6.42 21.16
C GLN A 78 -12.48 7.90 21.26
N ILE A 79 -13.30 8.40 20.32
CA ILE A 79 -13.54 9.83 20.09
C ILE A 79 -14.92 10.23 20.61
N ASN A 80 -15.91 9.34 20.66
CA ASN A 80 -17.16 9.51 21.42
C ASN A 80 -17.87 8.15 21.63
N GLY A 81 -18.54 7.98 22.78
CA GLY A 81 -19.36 6.82 23.13
C GLY A 81 -20.66 6.67 22.31
N SER A 82 -20.62 6.90 21.00
CA SER A 82 -21.72 6.63 20.07
C SER A 82 -21.54 5.27 19.41
N SER A 83 -22.62 4.48 19.35
CA SER A 83 -22.67 3.11 18.82
C SER A 83 -22.47 2.99 17.30
N ASP A 84 -22.33 4.10 16.59
CA ASP A 84 -22.14 4.13 15.13
C ASP A 84 -20.65 4.07 14.79
N LYS A 85 -20.20 2.88 14.41
CA LYS A 85 -18.83 2.58 13.97
C LYS A 85 -18.57 3.15 12.57
N SER A 86 -18.54 4.46 12.42
CA SER A 86 -17.96 5.07 11.21
C SER A 86 -16.44 5.11 11.39
N CYS A 87 -15.70 4.50 10.47
CA CYS A 87 -14.23 4.62 10.42
C CYS A 87 -13.91 5.69 9.39
N LEU A 88 -13.18 6.74 9.80
CA LEU A 88 -12.63 7.73 8.88
C LEU A 88 -11.19 7.32 8.53
N THR A 89 -10.93 7.14 7.23
CA THR A 89 -9.59 6.82 6.72
C THR A 89 -8.94 8.10 6.21
N LEU A 90 -7.81 8.49 6.80
CA LEU A 90 -7.01 9.63 6.34
C LEU A 90 -5.76 9.14 5.61
N VAL A 91 -5.43 9.79 4.49
CA VAL A 91 -4.17 9.60 3.77
C VAL A 91 -3.13 10.53 4.41
N VAL A 92 -2.02 9.97 4.90
CA VAL A 92 -0.95 10.72 5.54
C VAL A 92 0.35 10.52 4.76
N SER A 93 1.08 11.61 4.47
CA SER A 93 2.42 11.54 3.90
C SER A 93 3.47 11.52 5.01
N GLN A 94 4.40 10.56 4.99
CA GLN A 94 5.41 10.43 6.05
C GLN A 94 6.48 11.54 6.01
N GLN A 95 6.80 12.08 4.83
CA GLN A 95 7.99 12.92 4.64
C GLN A 95 7.84 14.39 5.06
N ASN A 96 6.64 14.87 5.35
CA ASN A 96 6.43 16.30 5.53
C ASN A 96 5.99 16.61 6.96
N SER A 97 6.96 16.68 7.87
CA SER A 97 6.76 16.97 9.30
C SER A 97 5.97 18.26 9.53
N GLU A 98 6.13 19.25 8.65
CA GLU A 98 5.40 20.52 8.71
C GLU A 98 3.93 20.39 8.27
N VAL A 99 3.64 19.59 7.24
CA VAL A 99 2.26 19.29 6.81
C VAL A 99 1.57 18.41 7.85
N ASN A 100 2.27 17.45 8.43
CA ASN A 100 1.76 16.63 9.52
C ASN A 100 1.44 17.47 10.76
N GLN A 101 2.28 18.45 11.10
CA GLN A 101 1.99 19.43 12.15
C GLN A 101 0.83 20.37 11.78
N LYS A 102 0.76 20.87 10.55
CA LYS A 102 -0.35 21.71 10.08
C LYS A 102 -1.68 20.96 10.06
N LEU A 103 -1.69 19.71 9.63
CA LEU A 103 -2.85 18.82 9.69
C LEU A 103 -3.22 18.53 11.14
N HIS A 104 -2.25 18.23 12.02
CA HIS A 104 -2.50 18.06 13.44
C HIS A 104 -3.13 19.31 14.09
N ASN A 105 -2.60 20.48 13.76
CA ASN A 105 -3.13 21.77 14.24
C ASN A 105 -4.50 22.09 13.63
N PHE A 106 -4.72 21.79 12.36
CA PHE A 106 -5.99 21.95 11.68
C PHE A 106 -7.06 21.03 12.26
N MET A 107 -6.74 19.74 12.44
CA MET A 107 -7.59 18.78 13.13
C MET A 107 -7.93 19.31 14.53
N ASN A 108 -6.95 19.72 15.33
CA ASN A 108 -7.15 20.32 16.66
C ASN A 108 -8.00 21.60 16.65
N SER A 109 -8.01 22.35 15.54
CA SER A 109 -8.78 23.58 15.38
C SER A 109 -10.26 23.32 15.03
N MET A 110 -10.59 22.16 14.44
CA MET A 110 -11.98 21.74 14.30
C MET A 110 -12.56 21.48 15.70
N GLU A 111 -13.74 22.04 16.01
CA GLU A 111 -14.40 21.90 17.33
C GLU A 111 -14.59 20.43 17.76
N VAL A 112 -14.62 19.51 16.79
CA VAL A 112 -14.67 18.06 17.00
C VAL A 112 -13.44 17.55 17.77
N THR A 113 -12.28 18.19 17.63
CA THR A 113 -10.99 17.70 18.16
C THR A 113 -10.57 18.36 19.48
N LYS A 114 -11.18 19.49 19.88
CA LYS A 114 -10.96 20.08 21.22
C LYS A 114 -11.32 19.14 22.38
N ARG A 115 -12.06 18.05 22.09
CA ARG A 115 -12.41 17.00 23.06
C ARG A 115 -11.56 15.73 22.93
N VAL A 116 -10.70 15.64 21.91
CA VAL A 116 -10.04 14.41 21.44
C VAL A 116 -8.56 14.33 21.82
N MET A 117 -7.90 15.47 22.10
CA MET A 117 -6.50 15.50 22.54
C MET A 117 -6.27 16.17 23.92
N ASN A 118 -7.28 16.09 24.78
CA ASN A 118 -7.09 16.30 26.23
C ASN A 118 -7.07 14.95 26.94
N PHE A 119 -6.25 14.00 26.48
CA PHE A 119 -5.72 12.85 27.21
C PHE A 119 -4.49 12.30 26.49
#